data_AF-A0A256HHP8-F1
#
_entry.id   AF-A0A256HHP8-F1
#
_cell.length_a   1.000
_cell.length_b   1.000
_cell.length_c   1.000
_cell.angle_alpha   90.00
_cell.angle_beta   90.00
_cell.angle_gamma   90.00
#
_symmetry.space_group_name_H-M   'P 1'
#
loop_
_entity.id
_entity.type
_entity.pdbx_description
1 polymer ?
#
loop_
_entity_poly.entity_id
_entity_poly.type
_entity_poly.pdbx_seq_one_letter_code
_entity_poly.pdbx_strand_id
1 'polypeptide(L)'
;MTDSPASGRGSLPPDPTDLSVTVVDGYVDEPAHFGVPPYISTYPRYTAGALVDAGVPESRITYHTIDELRDDRSKRADVADADLMVYVGGMTVPGKYVGGTPAEPDEVR
;
A
#
# COMPACT_ATOMS: atom_id res chain seq x y z
N MET A 1 15.11 -9.81 -48.66
CA MET A 1 15.18 -10.48 -47.35
C MET A 1 16.40 -9.93 -46.65
N THR A 2 16.22 -8.84 -45.91
CA THR A 2 17.16 -8.31 -44.91
C THR A 2 16.26 -7.64 -43.88
N ASP A 3 16.28 -8.20 -42.68
CA ASP A 3 15.32 -7.98 -41.61
C ASP A 3 15.19 -6.52 -41.17
N SER A 4 13.95 -6.11 -40.89
CA SER A 4 13.62 -4.95 -40.07
C SER A 4 14.25 -5.09 -38.68
N PRO A 5 14.80 -4.03 -38.07
CA PRO A 5 15.28 -4.11 -36.69
C PRO A 5 14.07 -4.29 -35.78
N ALA A 6 14.07 -5.39 -35.04
CA ALA A 6 13.06 -5.72 -34.04
C ALA A 6 12.88 -4.56 -33.04
N SER A 7 11.64 -4.08 -32.93
CA SER A 7 11.20 -3.13 -31.93
C SER A 7 11.13 -3.79 -30.55
N GLY A 8 12.28 -3.95 -29.90
CA GLY A 8 12.38 -4.28 -28.49
C GLY A 8 12.42 -3.01 -27.64
N ARG A 9 11.35 -2.20 -27.63
CA ARG A 9 11.14 -1.27 -26.51
C ARG A 9 10.49 -2.07 -25.40
N GLY A 10 11.25 -2.47 -24.38
CA GLY A 10 10.63 -2.66 -23.07
C GLY A 10 9.82 -1.40 -22.78
N SER A 11 8.54 -1.55 -22.42
CA SER A 11 7.71 -0.41 -22.07
C SER A 11 8.46 0.43 -21.06
N LEU A 12 8.59 1.73 -21.31
CA LEU A 12 9.07 2.66 -20.28
C LEU A 12 8.25 2.41 -19.01
N PRO A 13 8.86 2.43 -17.81
CA PRO A 13 8.10 2.35 -16.59
C PRO A 13 7.01 3.44 -16.60
N PRO A 14 5.82 3.15 -16.07
CA PRO A 14 4.70 4.10 -16.07
C PRO A 14 5.12 5.41 -15.43
N ASP A 15 4.60 6.53 -15.96
CA ASP A 15 4.85 7.85 -15.39
C ASP A 15 4.17 7.93 -14.00
N PRO A 16 4.90 8.28 -12.93
CA PRO A 16 4.32 8.42 -11.60
C PRO A 16 3.09 9.34 -11.55
N THR A 17 2.99 10.33 -12.45
CA THR A 17 1.86 11.26 -12.47
C THR A 17 0.52 10.60 -12.84
N ASP A 18 0.57 9.44 -13.49
CA ASP A 18 -0.61 8.73 -13.98
C ASP A 18 -1.07 7.61 -13.03
N LEU A 19 -0.23 7.21 -12.08
CA LEU A 19 -0.48 6.08 -11.18
C LEU A 19 -1.63 6.36 -10.20
N SER A 20 -2.49 5.37 -9.99
CA SER A 20 -3.29 5.22 -8.78
C SER A 20 -2.56 4.29 -7.80
N VAL A 21 -2.41 4.72 -6.55
CA VAL A 21 -1.66 3.96 -5.54
C VAL A 21 -2.51 3.76 -4.30
N THR A 22 -2.59 2.51 -3.82
CA THR A 22 -3.29 2.18 -2.57
C THR A 22 -2.30 1.72 -1.53
N VAL A 23 -2.21 2.44 -0.41
CA VAL A 23 -1.42 2.07 0.76
C VAL A 23 -2.32 1.36 1.76
N VAL A 24 -1.96 0.13 2.12
CA VAL A 24 -2.66 -0.65 3.14
C VAL A 24 -1.81 -0.70 4.40
N ASP A 25 -2.30 -0.11 5.49
CA ASP A 25 -1.71 -0.28 6.82
C ASP A 25 -2.21 -1.59 7.44
N GLY A 26 -1.36 -2.61 7.34
CA GLY A 26 -1.53 -3.92 7.95
C GLY A 26 -1.28 -3.95 9.46
N TYR A 27 -0.84 -2.82 10.00
CA TYR A 27 -0.20 -2.62 11.29
C TYR A 27 1.12 -3.37 11.49
N VAL A 28 2.00 -2.68 12.20
CA VAL A 28 3.36 -3.11 12.55
C VAL A 28 3.46 -3.14 14.07
N ASP A 29 3.81 -4.30 14.62
CA ASP A 29 3.90 -4.52 16.06
C ASP A 29 5.30 -4.17 16.59
N GLU A 30 5.65 -2.89 16.48
CA GLU A 30 6.90 -2.35 17.00
C GLU A 30 6.65 -1.29 18.09
N PRO A 31 7.45 -1.26 19.17
CA PRO A 31 7.32 -0.23 20.19
C PRO A 31 7.48 1.17 19.58
N ALA A 32 6.56 2.07 19.93
CA ALA A 32 6.41 3.45 19.42
C ALA A 32 5.70 3.63 18.06
N HIS A 33 5.31 2.56 17.37
CA HIS A 33 4.35 2.64 16.27
C HIS A 33 2.93 2.69 16.84
N PHE A 34 2.45 3.90 17.20
CA PHE A 34 1.03 4.16 17.49
C PHE A 34 0.22 4.05 16.20
N GLY A 35 0.15 2.85 15.64
CA GLY A 35 -0.41 2.60 14.31
C GLY A 35 -1.91 2.44 14.27
N VAL A 36 -2.52 2.18 15.43
CA VAL A 36 -3.96 1.88 15.53
C VAL A 36 -4.79 3.17 15.56
N PRO A 37 -6.05 3.13 15.07
CA PRO A 37 -6.91 4.30 15.03
C PRO A 37 -7.07 4.92 16.43
N PRO A 38 -7.06 6.26 16.55
CA PRO A 38 -7.12 7.26 15.48
C PRO A 38 -5.76 7.66 14.88
N TYR A 39 -4.67 6.98 15.23
CA TYR A 39 -3.33 7.34 14.81
C TYR A 39 -2.92 6.60 13.52
N ILE A 40 -2.04 7.19 12.74
CA ILE A 40 -1.47 6.58 11.53
C ILE A 40 -0.01 6.23 11.81
N SER A 41 0.37 4.99 11.54
CA SER A 41 1.74 4.48 11.69
C SER A 41 2.77 5.38 10.98
N THR A 42 4.03 5.36 11.43
CA THR A 42 5.10 6.14 10.79
C THR A 42 5.38 5.66 9.37
N TYR A 43 5.41 4.35 9.12
CA TYR A 43 5.73 3.82 7.80
C TYR A 43 4.75 4.19 6.69
N PRO A 44 3.41 4.07 6.83
CA PRO A 44 2.47 4.57 5.83
C PRO A 44 2.61 6.07 5.54
N ARG A 45 2.94 6.88 6.56
CA ARG A 45 3.22 8.32 6.38
C ARG A 45 4.48 8.55 5.53
N TYR A 46 5.55 7.79 5.80
CA TYR A 46 6.77 7.86 4.98
C TYR A 46 6.53 7.36 3.56
N THR A 47 5.75 6.28 3.40
CA THR A 47 5.34 5.75 2.10
C THR A 47 4.59 6.80 1.29
N ALA A 48 3.56 7.43 1.87
CA ALA A 48 2.82 8.50 1.21
C ALA A 48 3.74 9.67 0.81
N GLY A 49 4.62 10.11 1.72
CA GLY A 49 5.58 11.17 1.41
C GLY A 49 6.55 10.81 0.27
N ALA A 50 7.05 9.57 0.23
CA ALA A 50 7.91 9.09 -0.83
C ALA A 50 7.20 8.97 -2.18
N LEU A 51 5.91 8.58 -2.19
CA LEU A 51 5.10 8.54 -3.41
C LEU A 51 4.89 9.94 -3.99
N VAL A 52 4.61 10.92 -3.13
CA VAL A 52 4.49 12.33 -3.54
C VAL A 52 5.82 12.87 -4.07
N ASP A 53 6.94 12.60 -3.39
CA ASP A 53 8.29 12.99 -3.84
C ASP A 53 8.66 12.34 -5.19
N ALA A 54 8.18 11.13 -5.44
CA ALA A 54 8.33 10.43 -6.73
C ALA A 54 7.42 10.97 -7.84
N GLY A 55 6.45 11.85 -7.54
CA GLY A 55 5.58 12.50 -8.52
C GLY A 55 4.14 11.96 -8.59
N VAL A 56 3.75 11.05 -7.71
CA VAL A 56 2.34 10.59 -7.63
C VAL A 56 1.48 11.71 -7.05
N PRO A 57 0.37 12.11 -7.71
CA PRO A 57 -0.52 13.13 -7.16
C PRO A 57 -1.14 12.66 -5.85
N GLU A 58 -1.13 13.50 -4.81
CA GLU A 58 -1.73 13.17 -3.50
C GLU A 58 -3.19 12.68 -3.61
N SER A 59 -3.96 13.23 -4.54
CA SER A 59 -5.36 12.83 -4.79
C SER A 59 -5.53 11.43 -5.38
N ARG A 60 -4.44 10.79 -5.81
CA ARG A 60 -4.40 9.43 -6.36
C ARG A 60 -3.75 8.43 -5.38
N ILE A 61 -3.44 8.87 -4.16
CA ILE A 61 -2.95 8.01 -3.08
C ILE A 61 -4.10 7.70 -2.14
N THR A 62 -4.60 6.47 -2.20
CA THR A 62 -5.64 5.96 -1.29
C THR A 62 -4.97 5.29 -0.09
N TYR A 63 -5.54 5.47 1.10
CA TYR A 63 -5.11 4.83 2.33
C TYR A 63 -6.24 4.02 2.93
N HIS A 64 -5.95 2.77 3.30
CA HIS A 64 -6.85 1.90 4.06
C HIS A 64 -6.10 1.22 5.19
N THR A 65 -6.76 1.02 6.33
CA THR A 65 -6.27 0.09 7.35
C THR A 65 -6.75 -1.32 7.07
N ILE A 66 -6.07 -2.33 7.63
CA ILE A 66 -6.53 -3.72 7.55
C ILE A 66 -7.94 -3.90 8.14
N ASP A 67 -8.24 -3.22 9.24
CA ASP A 67 -9.56 -3.27 9.86
C ASP A 67 -10.64 -2.68 8.93
N GLU A 68 -10.34 -1.60 8.21
CA GLU A 68 -11.27 -1.05 7.21
C GLU A 68 -11.55 -2.02 6.05
N LEU A 69 -10.55 -2.77 5.59
CA LEU A 69 -10.69 -3.77 4.52
C LEU A 69 -11.40 -5.06 4.98
N ARG A 70 -11.35 -5.34 6.29
CA ARG A 70 -12.12 -6.41 6.94
C ARG A 70 -13.59 -6.01 7.06
N ASP A 71 -13.85 -4.78 7.51
CA ASP A 71 -15.18 -4.27 7.80
C ASP A 71 -15.98 -3.94 6.53
N ASP A 72 -15.32 -3.40 5.49
CA ASP A 72 -15.96 -2.99 4.25
C ASP A 72 -15.28 -3.62 3.03
N ARG A 73 -15.96 -4.63 2.45
CA ARG A 73 -15.48 -5.33 1.26
C ARG A 73 -15.44 -4.46 0.01
N SER A 74 -16.20 -3.37 -0.06
CA SER A 74 -16.20 -2.48 -1.22
C SER A 74 -14.86 -1.77 -1.38
N LYS A 75 -14.17 -1.46 -0.27
CA LYS A 75 -12.83 -0.86 -0.26
C LYS A 75 -11.74 -1.75 -0.87
N ARG A 76 -12.01 -3.05 -1.03
CA ARG A 76 -11.07 -3.98 -1.70
C ARG A 76 -10.96 -3.71 -3.20
N ALA A 77 -11.95 -3.04 -3.80
CA ALA A 77 -11.85 -2.58 -5.18
C ALA A 77 -10.67 -1.61 -5.34
N ASP A 78 -10.48 -0.68 -4.41
CA ASP A 78 -9.34 0.26 -4.42
C ASP A 78 -7.98 -0.45 -4.39
N VAL A 79 -7.91 -1.65 -3.78
CA VAL A 79 -6.71 -2.49 -3.78
C VAL A 79 -6.56 -3.23 -5.11
N ALA A 80 -7.65 -3.81 -5.62
CA ALA A 80 -7.64 -4.63 -6.84
C ALA A 80 -7.42 -3.81 -8.11
N ASP A 81 -7.90 -2.56 -8.12
CA ASP A 81 -7.90 -1.67 -9.28
C ASP A 81 -6.71 -0.68 -9.28
N ALA A 82 -5.87 -0.68 -8.24
CA ALA A 82 -4.71 0.19 -8.15
C ALA A 82 -3.61 -0.22 -9.14
N ASP A 83 -2.93 0.76 -9.74
CA ASP A 83 -1.72 0.51 -10.54
C ASP A 83 -0.57 0.01 -9.65
N LEU A 84 -0.56 0.43 -8.37
CA LEU A 84 0.36 -0.03 -7.36
C LEU A 84 -0.34 -0.18 -5.99
N MET A 85 -0.22 -1.35 -5.39
CA MET A 85 -0.55 -1.56 -3.98
C MET A 85 0.75 -1.58 -3.14
N VAL A 86 0.78 -0.78 -2.07
CA VAL A 86 1.82 -0.87 -1.04
C VAL A 86 1.23 -1.39 0.25
N TYR A 87 1.60 -2.61 0.61
CA TYR A 87 1.22 -3.21 1.89
C TYR A 87 2.29 -2.93 2.95
N VAL A 88 1.90 -2.31 4.05
CA VAL A 88 2.79 -2.01 5.19
C VAL A 88 2.37 -2.87 6.38
N GLY A 89 3.08 -3.97 6.61
CA GLY A 89 2.84 -4.86 7.75
C GLY A 89 4.14 -5.28 8.43
N GLY A 90 4.03 -5.86 9.61
CA GLY A 90 5.17 -6.32 10.41
C GLY A 90 4.95 -7.71 10.99
N MET A 91 5.97 -8.21 11.70
CA MET A 91 5.83 -9.42 12.50
C MET A 91 4.85 -9.16 13.63
N THR A 92 3.88 -10.04 13.84
CA THR A 92 2.95 -9.96 14.97
C THR A 92 3.50 -10.79 16.14
N VAL A 93 3.42 -10.27 17.37
CA VAL A 93 3.67 -11.08 18.57
C VAL A 93 2.36 -11.59 19.17
N PRO A 94 2.33 -12.81 19.73
CA PRO A 94 1.15 -13.28 20.45
C PRO A 94 0.83 -12.33 21.62
N GLY A 95 -0.36 -11.71 21.59
CA GLY A 95 -0.72 -10.71 22.58
C GLY A 95 -2.10 -10.11 22.36
N LYS A 96 -2.53 -9.26 23.30
CA LYS A 96 -3.76 -8.49 23.18
C LYS A 96 -3.43 -7.10 22.67
N TYR A 97 -3.87 -6.79 21.45
CA TYR A 97 -3.78 -5.46 20.88
C TYR A 97 -4.94 -4.58 21.37
N VAL A 98 -4.67 -3.28 21.52
CA VAL A 98 -5.67 -2.28 21.90
C VAL A 98 -5.85 -1.34 20.71
N GLY A 99 -7.09 -1.18 20.23
CA GLY A 99 -7.44 -0.21 19.18
C GLY A 99 -7.57 -0.78 17.76
N GLY A 100 -6.78 -1.80 17.42
CA GLY A 100 -6.83 -2.50 16.12
C GLY A 100 -5.98 -3.77 16.18
N THR A 101 -6.22 -4.72 15.29
CA THR A 101 -5.47 -5.99 15.28
C THR A 101 -4.62 -6.05 14.01
N PRO A 102 -3.29 -6.26 14.11
CA PRO A 102 -2.47 -6.45 12.92
C PRO A 102 -3.01 -7.56 12.01
N ALA A 103 -2.63 -7.49 10.74
CA ALA A 103 -3.02 -8.49 9.78
C ALA A 103 -2.48 -9.87 10.16
N GLU A 104 -3.28 -10.88 9.86
CA GLU A 104 -2.85 -12.27 9.95
C GLU A 104 -2.00 -12.61 8.72
N PRO A 105 -1.02 -13.54 8.84
CA PRO A 105 -0.18 -13.96 7.72
C PRO A 105 -0.95 -14.41 6.48
N ASP A 106 -2.15 -14.96 6.67
CA ASP A 106 -3.02 -15.46 5.60
C ASP A 106 -3.68 -14.32 4.79
N GLU A 107 -3.72 -13.10 5.32
CA GLU A 107 -4.28 -11.92 4.65
C GLU A 107 -3.27 -11.25 3.69
N VAL A 108 -2.00 -11.70 3.67
CA VAL A 108 -0.90 -11.14 2.87
C VAL A 108 -0.43 -12.12 1.77
N ARG A 109 -1.26 -13.07 1.37
CA ARG A 109 -0.94 -14.08 0.35
C ARG A 109 -1.30 -13.69 -1.07
#